data_AF-A0AAV4ZDG0-F1
#
_entry.id   AF-A0AAV4ZDG0-F1
#
_cell.length_a   1.000
_cell.length_b   1.000
_cell.length_c   1.000
_cell.angle_alpha   90.00
_cell.angle_beta   90.00
_cell.angle_gamma   90.00
#
_symmetry.space_group_name_H-M   'P 1'
#
loop_
_entity.id
_entity.type
_entity.pdbx_description
1 polymer ?
#
loop_
_entity_poly.entity_id
_entity_poly.type
_entity_poly.pdbx_seq_one_letter_code
_entity_poly.pdbx_strand_id
1 'polypeptide(L)'
;MTHPAMTHPAMTHPASARDDILAFAHIGDLHLTEGHLENARDFLAIVAQLGAVEGLDFAYLPGDNAENGLPEQYALVRQGLLGFSLPVHVITGDHDMEGGSLDAFHAGLGARPLPYATDISGIRCLFLDMCGPGTGGPDFRLGDAQLAWLEGEIQLAERDGLDCALFMHSYPADLKGEGEAVRVGHLVSQSRVRLVEMGHTHYNELANDGRTIFAATRSTGQVEEGPVGYAIAAIDGGVVSWRFKELAEPWPFVLVTAPADRRLAHDDAHRVRDTVEVRALVLGASAVTACEVSVDGGPWQAMTRADGDRRYRASIPWDAAGRRLTVRASDAAGGTGQDVVEPATDRSRLPVSKGIGSDADSIGAWPEKGLLGTQLGPNRNGRHW
;
A
#
# COMPACT_ATOMS: atom_id res chain seq x y z
N MET A 1 -0.56 40.44 31.07
CA MET A 1 -1.44 39.28 31.31
C MET A 1 -1.30 38.38 30.11
N THR A 2 -0.48 37.35 30.23
CA THR A 2 -0.13 36.40 29.19
C THR A 2 -1.09 35.22 29.26
N HIS A 3 -1.87 34.99 28.19
CA HIS A 3 -2.69 33.78 28.06
C HIS A 3 -1.78 32.56 27.85
N PRO A 4 -2.00 31.44 28.57
CA PRO A 4 -1.26 30.21 28.30
C PRO A 4 -1.85 29.54 27.05
N ALA A 5 -0.97 29.10 26.16
CA ALA A 5 -1.31 28.25 25.03
C ALA A 5 -1.89 26.93 25.55
N MET A 6 -3.10 26.58 25.12
CA MET A 6 -3.68 25.27 25.36
C MET A 6 -2.95 24.26 24.48
N THR A 7 -2.08 23.47 25.08
CA THR A 7 -1.53 22.25 24.49
C THR A 7 -2.66 21.24 24.36
N HIS A 8 -3.12 20.97 23.14
CA HIS A 8 -3.96 19.81 22.86
C HIS A 8 -3.13 18.55 23.06
N PRO A 9 -3.65 17.52 23.76
CA PRO A 9 -2.95 16.25 23.88
C PRO A 9 -2.88 15.61 22.49
N ALA A 10 -1.67 15.36 22.00
CA ALA A 10 -1.47 14.47 20.87
C ALA A 10 -2.12 13.12 21.22
N MET A 11 -3.05 12.66 20.40
CA MET A 11 -3.58 11.30 20.51
C MET A 11 -2.45 10.34 20.21
N THR A 12 -1.75 9.89 21.25
CA THR A 12 -0.83 8.76 21.18
C THR A 12 -1.67 7.50 21.01
N HIS A 13 -1.93 7.12 19.77
CA HIS A 13 -2.39 5.76 19.50
C HIS A 13 -1.25 4.80 19.85
N PRO A 14 -1.46 3.80 20.73
CA PRO A 14 -0.44 2.81 20.99
C PRO A 14 -0.12 2.08 19.68
N ALA A 15 1.17 1.93 19.39
CA ALA A 15 1.65 1.07 18.31
C ALA A 15 1.12 -0.35 18.58
N SER A 16 0.06 -0.72 17.86
CA SER A 16 -0.63 -1.98 18.01
C SER A 16 0.14 -3.04 17.21
N ALA A 17 1.23 -3.57 17.76
CA ALA A 17 1.78 -4.83 17.27
C ALA A 17 0.83 -5.96 17.69
N ARG A 18 -0.12 -6.34 16.81
CA ARG A 18 -1.01 -7.50 17.05
C ARG A 18 -0.29 -8.82 16.76
N ASP A 19 0.66 -8.81 15.83
CA ASP A 19 1.59 -9.88 15.43
C ASP A 19 2.73 -9.27 14.57
N ASP A 20 3.51 -10.11 13.86
CA ASP A 20 4.70 -9.74 13.07
C ASP A 20 4.45 -9.53 11.56
N ILE A 21 3.22 -9.19 11.16
CA ILE A 21 2.86 -8.83 9.79
C ILE A 21 2.39 -7.37 9.72
N LEU A 22 2.93 -6.58 8.81
CA LEU A 22 2.32 -5.30 8.44
C LEU A 22 1.23 -5.58 7.41
N ALA A 23 -0.01 -5.14 7.64
CA ALA A 23 -1.09 -5.25 6.66
C ALA A 23 -1.94 -3.99 6.66
N PHE A 24 -2.15 -3.37 5.50
CA PHE A 24 -2.88 -2.11 5.41
C PHE A 24 -3.72 -2.02 4.13
N ALA A 25 -4.74 -1.16 4.18
CA ALA A 25 -5.50 -0.79 2.99
C ALA A 25 -4.93 0.48 2.39
N HIS A 26 -4.80 0.51 1.07
CA HIS A 26 -4.42 1.68 0.31
C HIS A 26 -5.61 2.12 -0.54
N ILE A 27 -6.18 3.27 -0.20
CA ILE A 27 -7.27 3.91 -0.94
C ILE A 27 -6.61 4.86 -1.92
N GLY A 28 -6.80 4.66 -3.22
CA GLY A 28 -6.13 5.49 -4.23
C GLY A 28 -6.59 6.95 -4.20
N ASP A 29 -5.92 7.79 -4.99
CA ASP A 29 -6.08 9.25 -5.08
C ASP A 29 -7.56 9.65 -5.11
N LEU A 30 -8.00 10.51 -4.18
CA LEU A 30 -9.43 10.74 -3.97
C LEU A 30 -10.01 11.80 -4.90
N HIS A 31 -9.22 12.82 -5.23
CA HIS A 31 -9.60 13.99 -6.04
C HIS A 31 -10.97 14.55 -5.65
N LEU A 32 -11.25 14.68 -4.34
CA LEU A 32 -12.57 15.14 -3.91
C LEU A 32 -12.79 16.59 -4.34
N THR A 33 -13.95 16.86 -4.92
CA THR A 33 -14.43 18.19 -5.31
C THR A 33 -15.73 18.51 -4.58
N GLU A 34 -16.80 17.76 -4.88
CA GLU A 34 -18.13 17.97 -4.32
C GLU A 34 -18.73 16.68 -3.75
N GLY A 35 -19.38 16.76 -2.58
CA GLY A 35 -19.83 15.57 -1.84
C GLY A 35 -20.96 14.75 -2.49
N HIS A 36 -21.53 15.19 -3.60
CA HIS A 36 -22.60 14.48 -4.31
C HIS A 36 -22.10 13.68 -5.53
N LEU A 37 -20.82 13.87 -5.90
CA LEU A 37 -20.19 13.22 -7.04
C LEU A 37 -19.82 11.77 -6.73
N GLU A 38 -19.49 11.04 -7.79
CA GLU A 38 -19.25 9.60 -7.75
C GLU A 38 -18.08 9.23 -6.83
N ASN A 39 -16.94 9.90 -6.96
CA ASN A 39 -15.76 9.65 -6.14
C ASN A 39 -16.01 9.84 -4.64
N ALA A 40 -16.85 10.80 -4.24
CA ALA A 40 -17.23 10.97 -2.84
C ALA A 40 -18.08 9.80 -2.34
N ARG A 41 -18.99 9.27 -3.17
CA ARG A 41 -19.80 8.08 -2.83
C ARG A 41 -18.93 6.82 -2.76
N ASP A 42 -18.00 6.66 -3.68
CA ASP A 42 -17.08 5.52 -3.71
C ASP A 42 -16.14 5.54 -2.52
N PHE A 43 -15.57 6.70 -2.17
CA PHE A 43 -14.79 6.87 -0.95
C PHE A 43 -15.57 6.43 0.30
N LEU A 44 -16.82 6.88 0.46
CA LEU A 44 -17.68 6.46 1.56
C LEU A 44 -17.95 4.94 1.56
N ALA A 45 -18.14 4.34 0.39
CA ALA A 45 -18.34 2.91 0.25
C ALA A 45 -17.07 2.12 0.64
N ILE A 46 -15.89 2.60 0.24
CA ILE A 46 -14.59 2.03 0.62
C ILE A 46 -14.40 2.09 2.13
N VAL A 47 -14.61 3.27 2.74
CA VAL A 47 -14.50 3.45 4.20
C VAL A 47 -15.47 2.55 4.94
N ALA A 48 -16.71 2.41 4.47
CA ALA A 48 -17.70 1.52 5.08
C ALA A 48 -17.29 0.04 4.98
N GLN A 49 -16.76 -0.41 3.84
CA GLN A 49 -16.26 -1.79 3.70
C GLN A 49 -15.07 -2.06 4.61
N LEU A 50 -14.10 -1.15 4.66
CA LEU A 50 -12.92 -1.29 5.52
C LEU A 50 -13.28 -1.23 7.00
N GLY A 51 -14.27 -0.42 7.38
CA GLY A 51 -14.73 -0.29 8.77
C GLY A 51 -15.49 -1.52 9.28
N ALA A 52 -15.92 -2.41 8.37
CA ALA A 52 -16.62 -3.64 8.68
C ALA A 52 -15.70 -4.86 8.78
N VAL A 53 -14.38 -4.70 8.56
CA VAL A 53 -13.42 -5.81 8.62
C VAL A 53 -12.36 -5.56 9.68
N GLU A 54 -11.80 -6.65 10.20
CA GLU A 54 -10.65 -6.65 11.10
C GLU A 54 -9.42 -7.26 10.40
N GLY A 55 -8.23 -7.02 10.96
CA GLY A 55 -6.99 -7.64 10.50
C GLY A 55 -6.03 -6.68 9.78
N LEU A 56 -6.45 -5.45 9.53
CA LEU A 56 -5.60 -4.37 9.01
C LEU A 56 -5.05 -3.52 10.17
N ASP A 57 -3.83 -3.03 10.01
CA ASP A 57 -3.16 -2.13 10.95
C ASP A 57 -3.61 -0.68 10.75
N PHE A 58 -3.82 -0.25 9.50
CA PHE A 58 -4.28 1.09 9.13
C PHE A 58 -4.85 1.14 7.70
N ALA A 59 -5.44 2.29 7.37
CA ALA A 59 -5.69 2.72 6.00
C ALA A 59 -4.73 3.86 5.60
N TYR A 60 -4.38 3.91 4.33
CA TYR A 60 -3.46 4.88 3.75
C TYR A 60 -4.13 5.69 2.65
N LEU A 61 -3.95 7.02 2.69
CA LEU A 61 -4.31 7.96 1.63
C LEU A 61 -3.02 8.54 1.02
N PRO A 62 -2.75 8.32 -0.27
CA PRO A 62 -1.43 8.51 -0.88
C PRO A 62 -1.13 9.93 -1.35
N GLY A 63 -1.99 10.90 -1.04
CA GLY A 63 -1.96 12.21 -1.68
C GLY A 63 -3.14 12.39 -2.62
N ASP A 64 -3.23 13.57 -3.23
CA ASP A 64 -4.36 13.99 -4.09
C ASP A 64 -5.71 13.73 -3.42
N ASN A 65 -5.76 14.09 -2.14
CA ASN A 65 -6.92 13.89 -1.29
C ASN A 65 -8.05 14.85 -1.69
N ALA A 66 -7.67 16.06 -2.07
CA ALA A 66 -8.52 17.10 -2.64
C ALA A 66 -8.06 17.40 -4.06
N GLU A 67 -9.01 17.65 -4.99
CA GLU A 67 -8.66 17.97 -6.39
C GLU A 67 -7.96 19.33 -6.51
N ASN A 68 -8.29 20.30 -5.66
CA ASN A 68 -7.79 21.67 -5.78
C ASN A 68 -7.19 22.24 -4.48
N GLY A 69 -6.90 21.37 -3.50
CA GLY A 69 -6.37 21.78 -2.21
C GLY A 69 -7.29 22.71 -1.41
N LEU A 70 -8.61 22.69 -1.64
CA LEU A 70 -9.54 23.62 -1.01
C LEU A 70 -10.04 23.14 0.36
N PRO A 71 -10.26 24.03 1.35
CA PRO A 71 -10.75 23.66 2.68
C PRO A 71 -12.05 22.84 2.67
N GLU A 72 -13.00 23.18 1.80
CA GLU A 72 -14.26 22.46 1.63
C GLU A 72 -14.08 21.03 1.13
N GLN A 73 -13.05 20.77 0.31
CA GLN A 73 -12.75 19.44 -0.21
C GLN A 73 -12.15 18.57 0.91
N TYR A 74 -11.24 19.11 1.73
CA TYR A 74 -10.73 18.41 2.91
C TYR A 74 -11.81 18.17 3.97
N ALA A 75 -12.82 19.05 4.07
CA ALA A 75 -13.96 18.81 4.94
C ALA A 75 -14.76 17.57 4.51
N LEU A 76 -14.85 17.27 3.21
CA LEU A 76 -15.46 16.04 2.69
C LEU A 76 -14.64 14.80 3.09
N VAL A 77 -13.31 14.85 2.94
CA VAL A 77 -12.42 13.76 3.36
C VAL A 77 -12.61 13.49 4.86
N ARG A 78 -12.50 14.53 5.69
CA ARG A 78 -12.69 14.41 7.14
C ARG A 78 -14.07 13.89 7.50
N GLN A 79 -15.12 14.34 6.81
CA GLN A 79 -16.49 13.86 7.03
C GLN A 79 -16.61 12.38 6.69
N GLY A 80 -16.01 11.92 5.59
CA GLY A 80 -16.05 10.52 5.20
C GLY A 80 -15.32 9.60 6.18
N LEU A 81 -14.29 10.10 6.86
CA LEU A 81 -13.56 9.37 7.90
C LEU A 81 -14.22 9.43 9.29
N LEU A 82 -15.34 10.15 9.46
CA LEU A 82 -16.01 10.23 10.77
C LEU A 82 -16.50 8.84 11.21
N GLY A 83 -16.05 8.41 12.39
CA GLY A 83 -16.41 7.11 12.95
C GLY A 83 -15.65 5.93 12.35
N PHE A 84 -14.68 6.17 11.46
CA PHE A 84 -13.80 5.14 10.95
C PHE A 84 -12.82 4.70 12.05
N SER A 85 -12.80 3.40 12.35
CA SER A 85 -12.10 2.82 13.50
C SER A 85 -10.63 2.50 13.23
N LEU A 86 -10.25 2.31 11.96
CA LEU A 86 -8.88 2.08 11.55
C LEU A 86 -8.08 3.40 11.60
N PRO A 87 -6.85 3.39 12.14
CA PRO A 87 -5.94 4.52 11.98
C PRO A 87 -5.79 4.88 10.50
N VAL A 88 -5.78 6.18 10.20
CA VAL A 88 -5.57 6.67 8.83
C VAL A 88 -4.26 7.43 8.78
N HIS A 89 -3.36 6.99 7.92
CA HIS A 89 -2.16 7.73 7.56
C HIS A 89 -2.40 8.41 6.22
N VAL A 90 -2.16 9.72 6.17
CA VAL A 90 -2.37 10.54 4.97
C VAL A 90 -1.07 11.29 4.67
N ILE A 91 -0.71 11.33 3.39
CA ILE A 91 0.35 12.18 2.86
C ILE A 91 -0.22 13.15 1.81
N THR A 92 0.67 13.98 1.25
CA THR A 92 0.35 15.04 0.29
C THR A 92 0.59 14.57 -1.15
N GLY A 93 -0.28 14.96 -2.07
CA GLY A 93 -0.04 14.87 -3.52
C GLY A 93 0.05 16.25 -4.18
N ASP A 94 0.23 16.31 -5.50
CA ASP A 94 0.38 17.58 -6.19
C ASP A 94 -0.91 18.42 -6.24
N HIS A 95 -2.07 17.77 -6.34
CA HIS A 95 -3.36 18.46 -6.30
C HIS A 95 -3.65 19.07 -4.92
N ASP A 96 -3.10 18.48 -3.84
CA ASP A 96 -3.17 19.07 -2.51
C ASP A 96 -2.42 20.41 -2.42
N MET A 97 -1.47 20.66 -3.34
CA MET A 97 -0.68 21.89 -3.42
C MET A 97 -1.16 22.88 -4.49
N GLU A 98 -2.26 22.62 -5.20
CA GLU A 98 -2.73 23.50 -6.27
C GLU A 98 -3.05 24.92 -5.77
N GLY A 99 -3.53 25.06 -4.53
CA GLY A 99 -3.75 26.35 -3.85
C GLY A 99 -2.46 27.09 -3.45
N GLY A 100 -1.28 26.50 -3.67
CA GLY A 100 0.04 27.06 -3.35
C GLY A 100 0.44 26.96 -1.88
N SER A 101 -0.32 26.23 -1.05
CA SER A 101 -0.02 25.98 0.37
C SER A 101 -0.72 24.72 0.89
N LEU A 102 -0.05 23.96 1.76
CA LEU A 102 -0.60 22.84 2.51
C LEU A 102 -1.38 23.26 3.77
N ASP A 103 -1.58 24.55 4.02
CA ASP A 103 -2.30 25.03 5.22
C ASP A 103 -3.72 24.44 5.30
N ALA A 104 -4.42 24.39 4.17
CA ALA A 104 -5.76 23.83 4.08
C ALA A 104 -5.77 22.32 4.35
N PHE A 105 -4.77 21.60 3.81
CA PHE A 105 -4.56 20.17 4.06
C PHE A 105 -4.40 19.90 5.56
N HIS A 106 -3.46 20.59 6.22
CA HIS A 106 -3.17 20.39 7.64
C HIS A 106 -4.34 20.80 8.53
N ALA A 107 -4.98 21.94 8.25
CA ALA A 107 -6.11 22.42 9.05
C ALA A 107 -7.38 21.55 8.85
N GLY A 108 -7.64 21.14 7.60
CA GLY A 108 -8.83 20.39 7.21
C GLY A 108 -8.82 18.97 7.74
N LEU A 109 -7.69 18.26 7.58
CA LEU A 109 -7.56 16.86 7.99
C LEU A 109 -7.09 16.69 9.44
N GLY A 110 -6.46 17.71 10.04
CA GLY A 110 -5.79 17.56 11.33
C GLY A 110 -4.68 16.50 11.28
N ALA A 111 -4.08 16.32 10.10
CA ALA A 111 -3.06 15.32 9.84
C ALA A 111 -1.83 15.54 10.74
N ARG A 112 -1.16 14.43 11.09
CA ARG A 112 0.14 14.51 11.76
C ARG A 112 1.10 15.33 10.88
N PRO A 113 1.91 16.24 11.45
CA PRO A 113 2.90 16.97 10.67
C PRO A 113 3.82 16.01 9.92
N LEU A 114 3.97 16.25 8.61
CA LEU A 114 4.86 15.49 7.73
C LEU A 114 6.24 16.18 7.69
N PRO A 115 7.31 15.42 7.44
CA PRO A 115 7.35 13.96 7.45
C PRO A 115 7.28 13.38 8.87
N TYR A 116 6.95 12.09 8.98
CA TYR A 116 7.11 11.37 10.24
C TYR A 116 7.36 9.87 10.07
N ALA A 117 7.87 9.27 11.13
CA ALA A 117 8.06 7.83 11.26
C ALA A 117 7.17 7.24 12.35
N THR A 118 6.83 5.96 12.21
CA THR A 118 6.26 5.13 13.28
C THR A 118 6.58 3.65 13.01
N ASP A 119 6.83 2.89 14.08
CA ASP A 119 7.01 1.45 13.98
C ASP A 119 5.64 0.77 14.10
N ILE A 120 5.28 -0.05 13.11
CA ILE A 120 4.01 -0.78 13.06
C ILE A 120 4.33 -2.23 12.71
N SER A 121 3.92 -3.15 13.58
CA SER A 121 4.07 -4.60 13.38
C SER A 121 5.50 -5.03 12.99
N GLY A 122 6.50 -4.38 13.59
CA GLY A 122 7.93 -4.67 13.35
C GLY A 122 8.54 -4.02 12.10
N ILE A 123 7.82 -3.10 11.45
CA ILE A 123 8.28 -2.36 10.27
C ILE A 123 8.38 -0.86 10.59
N ARG A 124 9.47 -0.21 10.17
CA ARG A 124 9.60 1.26 10.19
C ARG A 124 8.80 1.84 9.04
N CYS A 125 7.64 2.41 9.33
CA CYS A 125 6.80 3.10 8.35
C CYS A 125 7.17 4.58 8.30
N LEU A 126 7.50 5.08 7.10
CA LEU A 126 8.00 6.43 6.84
C LEU A 126 7.02 7.16 5.92
N PHE A 127 6.39 8.24 6.41
CA PHE A 127 5.40 9.02 5.67
C PHE A 127 5.98 10.37 5.29
N LEU A 128 6.07 10.65 3.99
CA LEU A 128 6.74 11.84 3.47
C LEU A 128 5.76 12.98 3.17
N ASP A 129 6.28 14.21 3.24
CA ASP A 129 5.71 15.35 2.52
C ASP A 129 6.35 15.39 1.13
N MET A 130 5.52 15.23 0.10
CA MET A 130 5.98 15.13 -1.29
C MET A 130 6.02 16.48 -2.01
N CYS A 131 5.33 17.49 -1.49
CA CYS A 131 5.00 18.70 -2.25
C CYS A 131 5.26 20.01 -1.50
N GLY A 132 5.35 20.00 -0.17
CA GLY A 132 5.57 21.22 0.65
C GLY A 132 6.80 22.04 0.25
N PRO A 133 7.94 21.43 -0.14
CA PRO A 133 9.10 22.16 -0.68
C PRO A 133 8.98 22.57 -2.16
N GLY A 134 7.95 22.10 -2.87
CA GLY A 134 7.68 22.38 -4.28
C GLY A 134 6.84 23.64 -4.50
N THR A 135 6.57 23.95 -5.76
CA THR A 135 5.76 25.12 -6.16
C THR A 135 4.32 24.80 -6.55
N GLY A 136 3.87 23.56 -6.38
CA GLY A 136 2.57 23.05 -6.86
C GLY A 136 2.65 22.43 -8.27
N GLY A 137 1.60 21.69 -8.65
CA GLY A 137 1.65 20.76 -9.79
C GLY A 137 2.64 19.62 -9.56
N PRO A 138 3.03 18.83 -10.59
CA PRO A 138 3.91 17.67 -10.44
C PRO A 138 5.40 18.05 -10.20
N ASP A 139 5.64 19.07 -9.39
CA ASP A 139 6.94 19.52 -8.88
C ASP A 139 7.23 18.87 -7.52
N PHE A 140 7.32 17.53 -7.51
CA PHE A 140 7.62 16.77 -6.30
C PHE A 140 9.03 17.07 -5.80
N ARG A 141 9.15 17.50 -4.54
CA ARG A 141 10.42 17.85 -3.90
C ARG A 141 10.40 17.45 -2.45
N LEU A 142 11.52 16.93 -1.95
CA LEU A 142 11.68 16.63 -0.53
C LEU A 142 12.42 17.74 0.21
N GLY A 143 13.39 18.39 -0.44
CA GLY A 143 14.26 19.38 0.18
C GLY A 143 15.30 18.75 1.13
N ASP A 144 16.40 19.47 1.35
CA ASP A 144 17.57 18.96 2.07
C ASP A 144 17.25 18.46 3.48
N ALA A 145 16.37 19.15 4.21
CA ALA A 145 16.05 18.82 5.60
C ALA A 145 15.31 17.47 5.71
N GLN A 146 14.31 17.24 4.87
CA GLN A 146 13.56 15.98 4.85
C GLN A 146 14.41 14.84 4.26
N LEU A 147 15.26 15.12 3.27
CA LEU A 147 16.21 14.11 2.76
C LEU A 147 17.18 13.64 3.84
N ALA A 148 17.78 14.57 4.59
CA ALA A 148 18.65 14.23 5.70
C ALA A 148 17.90 13.47 6.80
N TRP A 149 16.64 13.85 7.07
CA TRP A 149 15.77 13.12 7.99
C TRP A 149 15.49 11.69 7.52
N LEU A 150 15.14 11.51 6.24
CA LEU A 150 14.83 10.20 5.64
C LEU A 150 16.05 9.26 5.70
N GLU A 151 17.22 9.76 5.33
CA GLU A 151 18.48 9.01 5.47
C GLU A 151 18.74 8.60 6.91
N GLY A 152 18.53 9.53 7.85
CA GLY A 152 18.65 9.26 9.27
C GLY A 152 17.73 8.13 9.71
N GLU A 153 16.43 8.23 9.42
CA GLU A 153 15.43 7.23 9.81
C GLU A 153 15.71 5.83 9.25
N ILE A 154 16.14 5.75 7.99
CA ILE A 154 16.52 4.47 7.37
C ILE A 154 17.75 3.89 8.08
N GLN A 155 18.78 4.69 8.37
CA GLN A 155 19.96 4.24 9.13
C GLN A 155 19.59 3.80 10.56
N LEU A 156 18.64 4.49 11.22
CA LEU A 156 18.14 4.09 12.53
C LEU A 156 17.47 2.71 12.45
N ALA A 157 16.59 2.50 11.46
CA ALA A 157 15.90 1.24 11.27
C ALA A 157 16.88 0.08 10.98
N GLU A 158 17.89 0.30 10.14
CA GLU A 158 18.90 -0.71 9.84
C GLU A 158 19.72 -1.11 11.06
N ARG A 159 20.14 -0.14 11.89
CA ARG A 159 20.81 -0.42 13.16
C ARG A 159 19.92 -1.26 14.09
N ASP A 160 18.63 -0.98 14.09
CA ASP A 160 17.66 -1.64 14.95
C ASP A 160 17.15 -2.97 14.34
N GLY A 161 17.63 -3.33 13.13
CA GLY A 161 17.30 -4.58 12.43
C GLY A 161 15.91 -4.61 11.80
N LEU A 162 15.27 -3.45 11.65
CA LEU A 162 13.93 -3.31 11.08
C LEU A 162 13.98 -3.20 9.55
N ASP A 163 12.99 -3.79 8.89
CA ASP A 163 12.67 -3.45 7.50
C ASP A 163 11.86 -2.14 7.47
N CYS A 164 11.90 -1.43 6.34
CA CYS A 164 11.17 -0.17 6.14
C CYS A 164 10.07 -0.31 5.09
N ALA A 165 8.98 0.43 5.29
CA ALA A 165 7.98 0.76 4.28
C ALA A 165 7.93 2.28 4.12
N LEU A 166 8.05 2.75 2.88
CA LEU A 166 8.08 4.17 2.55
C LEU A 166 6.77 4.55 1.85
N PHE A 167 6.13 5.61 2.32
CA PHE A 167 4.86 6.11 1.79
C PHE A 167 5.12 7.44 1.11
N MET A 168 5.00 7.42 -0.23
CA MET A 168 5.24 8.54 -1.15
C MET A 168 4.02 8.73 -2.04
N HIS A 169 4.00 9.82 -2.81
CA HIS A 169 2.94 10.06 -3.78
C HIS A 169 3.36 9.59 -5.18
N SER A 170 4.63 9.73 -5.55
CA SER A 170 5.17 9.37 -6.87
C SER A 170 6.42 8.48 -6.76
N TYR A 171 6.92 8.01 -7.92
CA TYR A 171 8.19 7.29 -7.95
C TYR A 171 9.34 8.22 -7.53
N PRO A 172 10.41 7.71 -6.88
CA PRO A 172 11.60 8.50 -6.61
C PRO A 172 12.17 9.20 -7.85
N ALA A 173 12.09 8.57 -9.02
CA ALA A 173 12.54 9.15 -10.28
C ALA A 173 11.76 10.40 -10.71
N ASP A 174 10.56 10.63 -10.17
CA ASP A 174 9.72 11.79 -10.51
C ASP A 174 10.12 13.06 -9.75
N LEU A 175 10.92 12.94 -8.68
CA LEU A 175 11.41 14.08 -7.90
C LEU A 175 12.15 15.09 -8.77
N LYS A 176 11.82 16.38 -8.61
CA LYS A 176 12.33 17.49 -9.41
C LYS A 176 13.43 18.31 -8.72
N GLY A 177 13.66 18.09 -7.43
CA GLY A 177 14.75 18.73 -6.73
C GLY A 177 16.12 18.29 -7.28
N GLU A 178 17.11 19.18 -7.23
CA GLU A 178 18.43 18.92 -7.80
C GLU A 178 19.09 17.70 -7.13
N GLY A 179 19.26 16.63 -7.89
CA GLY A 179 19.87 15.39 -7.41
C GLY A 179 19.00 14.54 -6.47
N GLU A 180 17.78 14.99 -6.13
CA GLU A 180 16.92 14.28 -5.17
C GLU A 180 16.51 12.90 -5.69
N ALA A 181 16.06 12.80 -6.94
CA ALA A 181 15.65 11.54 -7.56
C ALA A 181 16.73 10.46 -7.47
N VAL A 182 17.97 10.83 -7.85
CA VAL A 182 19.13 9.92 -7.81
C VAL A 182 19.45 9.52 -6.37
N ARG A 183 19.43 10.48 -5.44
CA ARG A 183 19.77 10.24 -4.03
C ARG A 183 18.75 9.33 -3.35
N VAL A 184 17.46 9.60 -3.51
CA VAL A 184 16.38 8.78 -2.94
C VAL A 184 16.34 7.40 -3.58
N GLY A 185 16.46 7.32 -4.91
CA GLY A 185 16.52 6.04 -5.61
C GLY A 185 17.67 5.16 -5.10
N HIS A 186 18.88 5.72 -4.95
CA HIS A 186 20.01 4.98 -4.39
C HIS A 186 19.79 4.61 -2.92
N LEU A 187 19.29 5.53 -2.10
CA LEU A 187 18.99 5.24 -0.70
C LEU A 187 18.02 4.06 -0.57
N VAL A 188 16.93 4.05 -1.33
CA VAL A 188 15.94 2.95 -1.33
C VAL A 188 16.57 1.64 -1.80
N SER A 189 17.20 1.63 -2.97
CA SER A 189 17.78 0.41 -3.58
C SER A 189 18.96 -0.19 -2.81
N GLN A 190 19.62 0.59 -1.93
CA GLN A 190 20.76 0.12 -1.12
C GLN A 190 20.39 -0.24 0.32
N SER A 191 19.15 0.01 0.74
CA SER A 191 18.73 -0.16 2.13
C SER A 191 17.75 -1.32 2.30
N ARG A 192 17.22 -1.52 3.52
CA ARG A 192 16.15 -2.49 3.83
C ARG A 192 14.73 -1.94 3.61
N VAL A 193 14.55 -1.09 2.61
CA VAL A 193 13.20 -0.63 2.20
C VAL A 193 12.57 -1.72 1.35
N ARG A 194 11.47 -2.33 1.83
CA ARG A 194 10.82 -3.45 1.16
C ARG A 194 9.72 -3.01 0.21
N LEU A 195 9.04 -1.92 0.59
CA LEU A 195 7.89 -1.37 -0.11
C LEU A 195 8.01 0.15 -0.19
N VAL A 196 7.80 0.70 -1.39
CA VAL A 196 7.42 2.09 -1.60
C VAL A 196 5.98 2.10 -2.10
N GLU A 197 5.05 2.59 -1.28
CA GLU A 197 3.63 2.70 -1.64
C GLU A 197 3.34 4.13 -2.13
N MET A 198 2.70 4.25 -3.30
CA MET A 198 2.61 5.48 -4.11
C MET A 198 1.19 5.76 -4.60
N GLY A 199 0.84 7.02 -4.82
CA GLY A 199 -0.38 7.42 -5.55
C GLY A 199 -0.04 7.80 -6.99
N HIS A 200 -0.53 8.96 -7.42
CA HIS A 200 -0.17 9.74 -8.62
C HIS A 200 -0.44 9.08 -9.97
N THR A 201 -0.19 7.79 -10.12
CA THR A 201 -0.25 7.09 -11.42
C THR A 201 -1.69 6.91 -11.90
N HIS A 202 -2.68 6.91 -11.00
CA HIS A 202 -4.09 6.52 -11.26
C HIS A 202 -4.28 5.07 -11.72
N TYR A 203 -3.21 4.26 -11.73
CA TYR A 203 -3.21 2.88 -12.18
C TYR A 203 -2.84 1.95 -11.02
N ASN A 204 -3.25 0.68 -11.15
CA ASN A 204 -2.65 -0.37 -10.34
C ASN A 204 -1.30 -0.73 -10.96
N GLU A 205 -0.21 -0.31 -10.33
CA GLU A 205 1.14 -0.57 -10.82
C GLU A 205 1.97 -1.28 -9.75
N LEU A 206 2.76 -2.25 -10.20
CA LEU A 206 3.81 -2.86 -9.38
C LEU A 206 5.11 -2.85 -10.18
N ALA A 207 6.19 -2.44 -9.54
CA ALA A 207 7.55 -2.57 -10.04
C ALA A 207 8.42 -3.29 -9.01
N ASN A 208 9.44 -4.01 -9.47
CA ASN A 208 10.36 -4.75 -8.62
C ASN A 208 11.79 -4.54 -9.13
N ASP A 209 12.56 -3.70 -8.42
CA ASP A 209 13.93 -3.35 -8.81
C ASP A 209 14.97 -4.43 -8.39
N GLY A 210 14.50 -5.54 -7.80
CA GLY A 210 15.33 -6.61 -7.26
C GLY A 210 15.66 -6.44 -5.78
N ARG A 211 15.21 -5.35 -5.14
CA ARG A 211 15.37 -5.09 -3.71
C ARG A 211 14.09 -4.60 -3.05
N THR A 212 13.36 -3.72 -3.73
CA THR A 212 12.20 -3.00 -3.24
C THR A 212 11.06 -3.17 -4.24
N ILE A 213 9.86 -3.35 -3.70
CA ILE A 213 8.63 -3.32 -4.48
C ILE A 213 8.10 -1.89 -4.46
N PHE A 214 7.78 -1.35 -5.63
CA PHE A 214 7.05 -0.10 -5.76
C PHE A 214 5.62 -0.44 -6.12
N ALA A 215 4.67 0.14 -5.42
CA ALA A 215 3.25 -0.16 -5.61
C ALA A 215 2.45 1.12 -5.71
N ALA A 216 1.56 1.20 -6.70
CA ALA A 216 0.56 2.24 -6.81
C ALA A 216 -0.83 1.62 -6.89
N THR A 217 -1.79 2.28 -6.26
CA THR A 217 -3.20 1.90 -6.33
C THR A 217 -3.92 2.85 -7.27
N ARG A 218 -4.80 2.28 -8.09
CA ARG A 218 -5.73 3.00 -8.95
C ARG A 218 -6.46 4.10 -8.18
N SER A 219 -6.55 5.27 -8.82
CA SER A 219 -7.25 6.44 -8.27
C SER A 219 -8.71 6.10 -7.93
N THR A 220 -9.22 6.68 -6.85
CA THR A 220 -10.65 6.65 -6.52
C THR A 220 -11.40 7.73 -7.30
N GLY A 221 -10.78 8.89 -7.48
CA GLY A 221 -11.42 10.07 -8.04
C GLY A 221 -11.27 10.27 -9.53
N GLN A 222 -10.18 9.76 -10.09
CA GLN A 222 -9.82 9.87 -11.51
C GLN A 222 -9.46 8.48 -12.05
N VAL A 223 -10.42 7.55 -12.00
CA VAL A 223 -10.22 6.18 -12.50
C VAL A 223 -9.94 6.20 -14.00
N GLU A 224 -8.73 5.81 -14.41
CA GLU A 224 -8.34 5.76 -15.82
C GLU A 224 -8.43 4.36 -16.45
N GLU A 225 -8.52 3.31 -15.64
CA GLU A 225 -8.77 1.95 -16.12
C GLU A 225 -9.51 1.11 -15.08
N GLY A 226 -10.38 0.20 -15.53
CA GLY A 226 -11.06 -0.75 -14.64
C GLY A 226 -12.06 -0.12 -13.66
N PRO A 227 -12.64 -0.93 -12.76
CA PRO A 227 -13.57 -0.44 -11.74
C PRO A 227 -12.87 0.14 -10.51
N VAL A 228 -13.58 0.98 -9.77
CA VAL A 228 -13.12 1.55 -8.50
C VAL A 228 -12.94 0.48 -7.40
N GLY A 229 -12.03 0.74 -6.46
CA GLY A 229 -11.66 -0.19 -5.40
C GLY A 229 -10.51 0.37 -4.55
N TYR A 230 -9.82 -0.53 -3.86
CA TYR A 230 -8.66 -0.22 -3.02
C TYR A 230 -7.72 -1.42 -2.99
N ALA A 231 -6.45 -1.20 -2.71
CA ALA A 231 -5.51 -2.30 -2.55
C ALA A 231 -5.39 -2.73 -1.09
N ILE A 232 -5.08 -4.01 -0.89
CA ILE A 232 -4.56 -4.52 0.36
C ILE A 232 -3.11 -4.93 0.13
N ALA A 233 -2.22 -4.36 0.93
CA ALA A 233 -0.80 -4.64 0.91
C ALA A 233 -0.34 -5.22 2.24
N ALA A 234 0.70 -6.06 2.21
CA ALA A 234 1.28 -6.63 3.40
C ALA A 234 2.79 -6.89 3.27
N ILE A 235 3.49 -6.82 4.41
CA ILE A 235 4.88 -7.26 4.57
C ILE A 235 4.90 -8.35 5.65
N ASP A 236 5.25 -9.58 5.26
CA ASP A 236 5.22 -10.76 6.13
C ASP A 236 6.56 -11.51 6.09
N GLY A 237 7.46 -11.17 7.03
CA GLY A 237 8.82 -11.72 7.05
C GLY A 237 9.63 -11.36 5.79
N GLY A 238 9.55 -10.09 5.36
CA GLY A 238 10.24 -9.56 4.17
C GLY A 238 9.50 -9.79 2.84
N VAL A 239 8.52 -10.69 2.80
CA VAL A 239 7.68 -10.91 1.62
C VAL A 239 6.67 -9.77 1.50
N VAL A 240 6.70 -9.07 0.37
CA VAL A 240 5.68 -8.09 -0.01
C VAL A 240 4.58 -8.78 -0.80
N SER A 241 3.35 -8.60 -0.35
CA SER A 241 2.14 -9.05 -1.04
C SER A 241 1.21 -7.88 -1.29
N TRP A 242 0.60 -7.83 -2.47
CA TRP A 242 -0.28 -6.75 -2.88
C TRP A 242 -1.40 -7.32 -3.75
N ARG A 243 -2.62 -6.87 -3.55
CA ARG A 243 -3.77 -7.23 -4.40
C ARG A 243 -4.83 -6.13 -4.36
N PHE A 244 -5.37 -5.78 -5.52
CA PHE A 244 -6.49 -4.87 -5.63
C PHE A 244 -7.81 -5.59 -5.30
N LYS A 245 -8.63 -4.95 -4.48
CA LYS A 245 -10.00 -5.32 -4.18
C LYS A 245 -10.94 -4.35 -4.89
N GLU A 246 -11.68 -4.86 -5.87
CA GLU A 246 -12.75 -4.06 -6.47
C GLU A 246 -13.89 -3.87 -5.46
N LEU A 247 -14.55 -2.70 -5.48
CA LEU A 247 -15.67 -2.43 -4.57
C LEU A 247 -16.79 -3.46 -4.71
N ALA A 248 -17.02 -3.95 -5.94
CA ALA A 248 -18.02 -4.95 -6.26
C ALA A 248 -17.59 -6.39 -5.93
N GLU A 249 -16.30 -6.65 -5.66
CA GLU A 249 -15.82 -7.98 -5.30
C GLU A 249 -16.45 -8.39 -3.94
N PRO A 250 -17.08 -9.56 -3.84
CA PRO A 250 -17.65 -10.02 -2.58
C PRO A 250 -16.57 -10.41 -1.56
N TRP A 251 -16.97 -10.49 -0.29
CA TRP A 251 -16.18 -11.12 0.76
C TRP A 251 -16.33 -12.65 0.71
N PRO A 252 -15.38 -13.42 1.29
CA PRO A 252 -14.12 -12.96 1.88
C PRO A 252 -13.06 -12.60 0.82
N PHE A 253 -12.16 -11.69 1.16
CA PHE A 253 -10.99 -11.35 0.35
C PHE A 253 -9.80 -12.13 0.91
N VAL A 254 -9.05 -12.79 0.02
CA VAL A 254 -7.85 -13.54 0.38
C VAL A 254 -6.63 -12.80 -0.14
N LEU A 255 -5.58 -12.73 0.67
CA LEU A 255 -4.25 -12.29 0.28
C LEU A 255 -3.23 -13.32 0.76
N VAL A 256 -2.55 -14.00 -0.15
CA VAL A 256 -1.40 -14.86 0.19
C VAL A 256 -0.23 -13.98 0.57
N THR A 257 0.26 -14.11 1.80
CA THR A 257 1.37 -13.32 2.38
C THR A 257 2.68 -14.09 2.41
N ALA A 258 2.62 -15.42 2.28
CA ALA A 258 3.77 -16.26 1.96
C ALA A 258 3.29 -17.56 1.27
N PRO A 259 4.06 -18.13 0.34
CA PRO A 259 5.35 -17.64 -0.18
C PRO A 259 5.19 -16.41 -1.08
N ALA A 260 6.31 -15.74 -1.41
CA ALA A 260 6.30 -14.65 -2.38
C ALA A 260 5.95 -15.16 -3.78
N ASP A 261 5.16 -14.38 -4.53
CA ASP A 261 5.04 -14.58 -5.97
C ASP A 261 6.39 -14.26 -6.64
N ARG A 262 6.79 -15.06 -7.63
CA ARG A 262 8.04 -14.90 -8.38
C ARG A 262 8.21 -13.50 -9.00
N ARG A 263 7.13 -12.77 -9.28
CA ARG A 263 7.20 -11.40 -9.82
C ARG A 263 7.58 -10.37 -8.74
N LEU A 264 7.32 -10.65 -7.46
CA LEU A 264 7.63 -9.78 -6.31
C LEU A 264 8.78 -10.30 -5.44
N ALA A 265 9.33 -11.48 -5.74
CA ALA A 265 10.49 -12.01 -5.04
C ALA A 265 11.74 -11.16 -5.36
N HIS A 266 12.44 -10.75 -4.30
CA HIS A 266 13.61 -9.86 -4.35
C HIS A 266 14.70 -10.29 -3.34
N ASP A 267 14.53 -11.44 -2.69
CA ASP A 267 15.49 -12.02 -1.76
C ASP A 267 15.56 -13.54 -2.01
N ASP A 268 16.76 -14.13 -1.93
CA ASP A 268 16.93 -15.58 -2.10
C ASP A 268 16.20 -16.37 -1.00
N ALA A 269 15.97 -15.77 0.17
CA ALA A 269 15.15 -16.35 1.22
C ALA A 269 13.67 -16.55 0.81
N HIS A 270 13.19 -15.87 -0.24
CA HIS A 270 11.82 -16.01 -0.72
C HIS A 270 11.63 -17.25 -1.60
N ARG A 271 12.70 -17.96 -1.98
CA ARG A 271 12.61 -19.14 -2.84
C ARG A 271 12.09 -20.35 -2.07
N VAL A 272 11.04 -20.95 -2.61
CA VAL A 272 10.47 -22.19 -2.12
C VAL A 272 11.34 -23.39 -2.52
N ARG A 273 11.47 -24.35 -1.60
CA ARG A 273 12.20 -25.62 -1.76
C ARG A 273 11.29 -26.80 -1.45
N ASP A 274 11.77 -27.85 -0.78
CA ASP A 274 11.04 -29.11 -0.54
C ASP A 274 9.74 -28.95 0.28
N THR A 275 9.65 -27.90 1.10
CA THR A 275 8.48 -27.58 1.91
C THR A 275 8.25 -26.09 1.89
N VAL A 276 6.98 -25.69 1.82
CA VAL A 276 6.57 -24.29 1.86
C VAL A 276 5.60 -24.05 3.02
N GLU A 277 5.90 -23.02 3.81
CA GLU A 277 4.92 -22.45 4.71
C GLU A 277 4.05 -21.47 3.91
N VAL A 278 2.77 -21.78 3.84
CA VAL A 278 1.75 -20.97 3.20
C VAL A 278 1.08 -20.14 4.28
N ARG A 279 1.04 -18.82 4.09
CA ARG A 279 0.37 -17.88 4.99
C ARG A 279 -0.58 -17.02 4.17
N ALA A 280 -1.77 -16.79 4.70
CA ALA A 280 -2.76 -15.94 4.03
C ALA A 280 -3.56 -15.12 5.04
N LEU A 281 -3.77 -13.85 4.70
CA LEU A 281 -4.79 -13.01 5.33
C LEU A 281 -6.14 -13.28 4.66
N VAL A 282 -7.18 -13.40 5.48
CA VAL A 282 -8.56 -13.53 5.01
C VAL A 282 -9.37 -12.44 5.69
N LEU A 283 -9.85 -11.50 4.89
CA LEU A 283 -10.63 -10.34 5.34
C LEU A 283 -12.09 -10.52 4.95
N GLY A 284 -13.00 -10.08 5.80
CA GLY A 284 -14.44 -10.15 5.54
C GLY A 284 -15.25 -9.86 6.81
N ALA A 285 -16.49 -9.43 6.62
CA ALA A 285 -17.40 -9.11 7.73
C ALA A 285 -17.98 -10.36 8.42
N SER A 286 -18.00 -11.49 7.71
CA SER A 286 -18.52 -12.77 8.20
C SER A 286 -17.40 -13.67 8.71
N ALA A 287 -17.71 -14.50 9.70
CA ALA A 287 -16.76 -15.48 10.20
C ALA A 287 -16.34 -16.46 9.09
N VAL A 288 -15.03 -16.66 8.94
CA VAL A 288 -14.46 -17.64 8.01
C VAL A 288 -14.80 -19.05 8.50
N THR A 289 -15.37 -19.88 7.61
CA THR A 289 -15.77 -21.26 7.90
C THR A 289 -14.77 -22.28 7.39
N ALA A 290 -14.02 -21.95 6.34
CA ALA A 290 -12.94 -22.77 5.81
C ALA A 290 -11.88 -21.88 5.16
N CYS A 291 -10.60 -22.26 5.31
CA CYS A 291 -9.50 -21.73 4.53
C CYS A 291 -8.62 -22.91 4.12
N GLU A 292 -8.29 -23.02 2.84
CA GLU A 292 -7.64 -24.19 2.27
C GLU A 292 -6.64 -23.78 1.20
N VAL A 293 -5.59 -24.57 1.02
CA VAL A 293 -4.58 -24.39 -0.02
C VAL A 293 -4.57 -25.58 -0.98
N SER A 294 -4.32 -25.31 -2.26
CA SER A 294 -4.09 -26.32 -3.31
C SER A 294 -2.93 -25.92 -4.19
N VAL A 295 -2.14 -26.91 -4.61
CA VAL A 295 -1.03 -26.75 -5.59
C VAL A 295 -1.47 -27.33 -6.92
N ASP A 296 -1.39 -26.53 -7.98
CA ASP A 296 -1.70 -26.90 -9.36
C ASP A 296 -3.08 -27.61 -9.54
N GLY A 297 -4.06 -27.24 -8.71
CA GLY A 297 -5.41 -27.82 -8.75
C GLY A 297 -5.51 -29.23 -8.15
N GLY A 298 -4.48 -29.67 -7.43
CA GLY A 298 -4.48 -30.90 -6.65
C GLY A 298 -5.41 -30.86 -5.43
N PRO A 299 -5.33 -31.86 -4.54
CA PRO A 299 -6.16 -31.93 -3.34
C PRO A 299 -6.04 -30.67 -2.48
N TRP A 300 -7.18 -30.23 -1.93
CA TRP A 300 -7.22 -29.14 -0.97
C TRP A 300 -6.73 -29.60 0.39
N GLN A 301 -5.86 -28.82 1.02
CA GLN A 301 -5.40 -29.01 2.38
C GLN A 301 -5.91 -27.86 3.24
N ALA A 302 -6.53 -28.19 4.37
CA ALA A 302 -7.01 -27.20 5.32
C ALA A 302 -5.83 -26.37 5.90
N MET A 303 -6.06 -25.07 6.01
CA MET A 303 -5.21 -24.12 6.71
C MET A 303 -5.81 -23.80 8.07
N THR A 304 -4.97 -23.51 9.06
CA THR A 304 -5.39 -23.22 10.43
C THR A 304 -4.93 -21.85 10.86
N ARG A 305 -5.70 -21.17 11.70
CA ARG A 305 -5.35 -19.87 12.29
C ARG A 305 -5.36 -20.01 13.80
N ALA A 306 -4.23 -19.70 14.43
CA ALA A 306 -4.13 -19.71 15.89
C ALA A 306 -4.87 -18.50 16.50
N ASP A 307 -5.29 -18.62 17.75
CA ASP A 307 -5.88 -17.50 18.47
C ASP A 307 -4.88 -16.33 18.56
N GLY A 308 -5.31 -15.15 18.11
CA GLY A 308 -4.49 -13.94 18.07
C GLY A 308 -3.62 -13.78 16.82
N ASP A 309 -3.44 -14.81 15.98
CA ASP A 309 -2.76 -14.65 14.68
C ASP A 309 -3.78 -14.17 13.63
N ARG A 310 -3.39 -13.21 12.80
CA ARG A 310 -4.22 -12.73 11.68
C ARG A 310 -4.18 -13.65 10.47
N ARG A 311 -3.17 -14.53 10.37
CA ARG A 311 -2.92 -15.39 9.20
C ARG A 311 -3.41 -16.81 9.38
N TYR A 312 -4.04 -17.35 8.34
CA TYR A 312 -4.18 -18.79 8.15
C TYR A 312 -2.87 -19.37 7.66
N ARG A 313 -2.55 -20.59 8.13
CA ARG A 313 -1.28 -21.25 7.85
C ARG A 313 -1.46 -22.71 7.46
N ALA A 314 -0.61 -23.18 6.56
CA ALA A 314 -0.36 -24.59 6.33
C ALA A 314 1.10 -24.81 5.89
N SER A 315 1.70 -25.89 6.34
CA SER A 315 2.95 -26.38 5.77
C SER A 315 2.62 -27.49 4.77
N ILE A 316 3.05 -27.33 3.53
CA ILE A 316 2.80 -28.31 2.47
C ILE A 316 4.12 -28.72 1.80
N PRO A 317 4.24 -29.99 1.37
CA PRO A 317 5.35 -30.40 0.52
C PRO A 317 5.26 -29.64 -0.82
N TRP A 318 6.40 -29.25 -1.37
CA TRP A 318 6.44 -28.56 -2.65
C TRP A 318 7.27 -29.35 -3.65
N ASP A 319 6.62 -29.73 -4.75
CA ASP A 319 7.25 -30.41 -5.87
C ASP A 319 7.99 -29.36 -6.73
N ALA A 320 9.22 -29.68 -7.17
CA ALA A 320 9.96 -28.84 -8.11
C ALA A 320 9.22 -28.61 -9.45
N ALA A 321 8.28 -29.48 -9.82
CA ALA A 321 7.39 -29.28 -10.96
C ALA A 321 6.24 -28.29 -10.67
N GLY A 322 5.96 -28.02 -9.40
CA GLY A 322 4.92 -27.12 -8.91
C GLY A 322 5.01 -25.73 -9.53
N ARG A 323 3.86 -25.16 -9.90
CA ARG A 323 3.80 -23.85 -10.59
C ARG A 323 2.95 -22.84 -9.85
N ARG A 324 1.80 -23.26 -9.36
CA ARG A 324 0.74 -22.37 -8.86
C ARG A 324 0.26 -22.83 -7.50
N LEU A 325 0.12 -21.88 -6.60
CA LEU A 325 -0.48 -22.09 -5.29
C LEU A 325 -1.73 -21.23 -5.19
N THR A 326 -2.86 -21.86 -4.88
CA THR A 326 -4.14 -21.18 -4.69
C THR A 326 -4.57 -21.35 -3.24
N VAL A 327 -4.89 -20.24 -2.57
CA VAL A 327 -5.59 -20.25 -1.28
C VAL A 327 -7.02 -19.84 -1.52
N ARG A 328 -7.96 -20.59 -0.96
CA ARG A 328 -9.40 -20.29 -1.00
C ARG A 328 -9.92 -20.16 0.42
N ALA A 329 -10.83 -19.21 0.63
CA ALA A 329 -11.58 -19.10 1.87
C ALA A 329 -13.08 -19.03 1.59
N SER A 330 -13.86 -19.56 2.52
CA SER A 330 -15.31 -19.49 2.56
C SER A 330 -15.76 -18.91 3.89
N ASP A 331 -16.87 -18.18 3.91
CA ASP A 331 -17.42 -17.58 5.13
C ASP A 331 -18.82 -18.12 5.51
N ALA A 332 -19.31 -17.70 6.67
CA ALA A 332 -20.60 -18.12 7.21
C ALA A 332 -21.81 -17.53 6.46
N ALA A 333 -21.60 -16.50 5.63
CA ALA A 333 -22.62 -15.95 4.74
C ALA A 333 -22.68 -16.68 3.39
N GLY A 334 -21.83 -17.69 3.18
CA GLY A 334 -21.73 -18.44 1.93
C GLY A 334 -20.87 -17.76 0.87
N GLY A 335 -20.18 -16.68 1.23
CA GLY A 335 -19.20 -16.02 0.38
C GLY A 335 -17.95 -16.88 0.19
N THR A 336 -17.33 -16.78 -0.97
CA THR A 336 -16.05 -17.45 -1.28
C THR A 336 -15.11 -16.49 -1.98
N GLY A 337 -13.84 -16.49 -1.58
CA GLY A 337 -12.78 -15.76 -2.26
C GLY A 337 -11.52 -16.60 -2.36
N GLN A 338 -10.61 -16.17 -3.23
CA GLN A 338 -9.35 -16.86 -3.43
C GLN A 338 -8.26 -15.90 -3.87
N ASP A 339 -7.03 -16.31 -3.64
CA ASP A 339 -5.86 -15.64 -4.16
C ASP A 339 -4.85 -16.68 -4.65
N VAL A 340 -4.03 -16.26 -5.59
CA VAL A 340 -3.12 -17.13 -6.31
C VAL A 340 -1.75 -16.48 -6.42
N VAL A 341 -0.72 -17.27 -6.11
CA VAL A 341 0.68 -16.93 -6.34
C VAL A 341 1.35 -18.00 -7.19
N GLU A 342 2.32 -17.58 -7.99
CA GLU A 342 3.31 -18.45 -8.62
C GLU A 342 4.61 -18.36 -7.79
N PRO A 343 4.89 -19.31 -6.87
CA PRO A 343 5.99 -19.13 -5.94
C PRO A 343 7.35 -18.96 -6.61
N ALA A 344 8.22 -18.15 -6.03
CA ALA A 344 9.62 -18.09 -6.42
C ALA A 344 10.29 -19.45 -6.16
N THR A 345 11.05 -19.97 -7.12
CA THR A 345 11.79 -21.24 -7.02
C THR A 345 13.23 -21.02 -7.45
N ASP A 346 14.06 -22.07 -7.42
CA ASP A 346 15.44 -22.00 -7.95
C ASP A 346 15.52 -21.65 -9.44
N ARG A 347 14.43 -21.86 -10.19
CA ARG A 347 14.32 -21.47 -11.61
C ARG A 347 13.99 -19.99 -11.79
N SER A 348 13.51 -19.32 -10.73
CA SER A 348 13.19 -17.90 -10.76
C SER A 348 14.49 -17.10 -10.76
N ARG A 349 14.61 -16.16 -11.70
CA ARG A 349 15.67 -15.15 -11.64
C ARG A 349 15.15 -13.99 -10.80
N LEU A 350 15.90 -13.61 -9.77
CA LEU A 350 15.64 -12.36 -9.09
C LEU A 350 15.82 -11.19 -10.08
N PRO A 351 14.95 -10.16 -10.04
CA PRO A 351 15.08 -9.02 -10.92
C PRO A 351 16.39 -8.27 -10.71
N VAL A 352 16.83 -7.60 -11.76
CA VAL A 352 17.92 -6.62 -11.72
C VAL A 352 17.34 -5.32 -12.26
N SER A 353 17.43 -4.26 -11.47
CA SER A 353 16.88 -2.96 -11.83
C SER A 353 17.38 -2.47 -13.20
N LYS A 354 16.45 -1.90 -13.97
CA LYS A 354 16.68 -1.21 -15.25
C LYS A 354 16.58 0.31 -15.11
N GLY A 355 16.01 0.79 -14.00
CA GLY A 355 15.87 2.21 -13.67
C GLY A 355 15.52 2.33 -12.19
N ILE A 356 16.54 2.64 -11.38
CA ILE A 356 16.41 2.69 -9.93
C ILE A 356 15.32 3.69 -9.55
N GLY A 357 14.33 3.23 -8.76
CA GLY A 357 13.25 4.08 -8.27
C GLY A 357 12.31 4.61 -9.36
N SER A 358 12.20 3.93 -10.51
CA SER A 358 11.29 4.32 -11.59
C SER A 358 10.40 3.17 -12.05
N ASP A 359 9.45 3.47 -12.92
CA ASP A 359 8.55 2.51 -13.54
C ASP A 359 9.23 1.59 -14.58
N ALA A 360 10.54 1.74 -14.83
CA ALA A 360 11.30 0.91 -15.77
C ALA A 360 11.35 -0.57 -15.34
N ASP A 361 11.13 -0.82 -14.05
CA ASP A 361 11.07 -2.13 -13.42
C ASP A 361 9.63 -2.65 -13.22
N SER A 362 8.66 -2.04 -13.91
CA SER A 362 7.27 -2.50 -13.91
C SER A 362 7.14 -3.97 -14.29
N ILE A 363 6.31 -4.70 -13.56
CA ILE A 363 6.01 -6.11 -13.82
C ILE A 363 4.94 -6.28 -14.92
N GLY A 364 4.32 -5.18 -15.36
CA GLY A 364 3.25 -5.18 -16.35
C GLY A 364 1.92 -5.73 -15.83
N ALA A 365 1.08 -6.22 -16.75
CA ALA A 365 -0.24 -6.73 -16.42
C ALA A 365 -0.19 -7.99 -15.54
N TRP A 366 -1.05 -8.02 -14.53
CA TRP A 366 -1.33 -9.17 -13.68
C TRP A 366 -2.80 -9.14 -13.23
N PRO A 367 -3.74 -9.52 -14.12
CA PRO A 367 -5.17 -9.36 -13.88
C PRO A 367 -5.68 -10.06 -12.62
N GLU A 368 -5.09 -11.20 -12.23
CA GLU A 368 -5.46 -11.90 -10.99
C GLU A 368 -5.23 -11.08 -9.71
N LYS A 369 -4.34 -10.07 -9.77
CA LYS A 369 -4.12 -9.10 -8.69
C LYS A 369 -4.75 -7.74 -8.96
N GLY A 370 -5.48 -7.59 -10.05
CA GLY A 370 -6.12 -6.35 -10.47
C GLY A 370 -5.22 -5.37 -11.22
N LEU A 371 -4.05 -5.80 -11.69
CA LEU A 371 -3.19 -5.00 -12.58
C LEU A 371 -3.63 -5.24 -14.03
N LEU A 372 -4.34 -4.29 -14.63
CA LEU A 372 -4.83 -4.44 -16.01
C LEU A 372 -3.71 -4.19 -17.02
N GLY A 373 -2.81 -3.25 -16.73
CA GLY A 373 -1.66 -2.93 -17.56
C GLY A 373 -2.02 -2.33 -18.92
N THR A 374 -3.23 -1.77 -19.05
CA THR A 374 -3.65 -1.10 -20.29
C THR A 374 -3.09 0.31 -20.36
N GLN A 375 -3.12 1.05 -19.25
CA GLN A 375 -2.49 2.36 -19.10
C GLN A 375 -2.80 3.31 -20.27
N LEU A 376 -4.06 3.34 -20.72
CA LEU A 376 -4.48 4.05 -21.94
C LEU A 376 -4.92 5.50 -21.69
N GLY A 377 -5.02 5.91 -20.43
CA GLY A 377 -5.54 7.21 -20.05
C GLY A 377 -4.53 8.36 -20.10
N PRO A 378 -5.02 9.58 -19.79
CA PRO A 378 -4.28 10.82 -19.94
C PRO A 378 -3.02 10.86 -19.09
N ASN A 379 -3.01 10.27 -17.90
CA ASN A 379 -1.84 10.38 -17.04
C ASN A 379 -0.61 9.67 -17.64
N ARG A 380 -0.82 8.52 -18.29
CA ARG A 380 0.27 7.80 -18.98
C ARG A 380 0.57 8.34 -20.38
N ASN A 381 -0.45 8.84 -21.11
CA ASN A 381 -0.33 9.14 -22.55
C ASN A 381 -0.45 10.62 -22.92
N GLY A 382 -0.65 11.52 -21.96
CA GLY A 382 -0.83 12.96 -22.19
C GLY A 382 -2.02 13.32 -23.08
N ARG A 383 -3.01 12.43 -23.23
CA ARG A 383 -4.19 12.64 -24.07
C ARG A 383 -5.44 12.64 -23.20
N HIS A 384 -6.02 13.82 -23.01
CA HIS A 384 -7.39 13.94 -22.51
C HIS A 384 -8.34 13.25 -23.50
N TRP A 385 -9.23 12.41 -23.00
CA TRP A 385 -10.26 11.72 -23.78
C TRP A 385 -11.25 12.70 -24.42
#